data_AF-A0A952HHY5-F1
#
_entry.id   AF-A0A952HHY5-F1
#
_cell.length_a   1.000
_cell.length_b   1.000
_cell.length_c   1.000
_cell.angle_alpha   90.00
_cell.angle_beta   90.00
_cell.angle_gamma   90.00
#
_symmetry.space_group_name_H-M   'P 1'
#
loop_
_entity.id
_entity.type
_entity.pdbx_description
1 polymer ?
#
loop_
_entity_poly.entity_id
_entity_poly.type
_entity_poly.pdbx_seq_one_letter_code
_entity_poly.pdbx_strand_id
1 'polypeptide(L)'
;MSAGRWIITEGARWFFDAGADSLDFTSGPDSEVRHWLAERFERLPLGEIGERELVDALGLRAAIGRLAAGKADGVAPAPDDVDTLNLFAATPDVPPVLAGGRRQAGAGSIRVGQALSSLARD
;
A
#
# COMPACT_ATOMS: atom_id res chain seq x y z
N MET A 1 4.71 -13.26 5.61
CA MET A 1 3.60 -12.77 6.44
C MET A 1 2.38 -12.75 5.55
N SER A 2 1.20 -13.17 6.01
CA SER A 2 -0.01 -13.10 5.18
C SER A 2 -0.35 -11.62 4.95
N ALA A 3 -0.71 -11.29 3.71
CA ALA A 3 -1.04 -9.93 3.26
C ALA A 3 -2.41 -9.46 3.76
N GLY A 4 -3.22 -10.37 4.31
CA GLY A 4 -4.60 -10.10 4.64
C GLY A 4 -4.85 -9.17 5.83
N ARG A 5 -6.10 -8.74 5.96
CA ARG A 5 -6.61 -7.87 7.02
C ARG A 5 -7.96 -8.34 7.57
N TRP A 6 -8.28 -7.91 8.78
CA TRP A 6 -9.63 -8.05 9.33
C TRP A 6 -10.55 -6.94 8.81
N ILE A 7 -11.74 -7.31 8.36
CA ILE A 7 -12.79 -6.40 7.92
C ILE A 7 -14.04 -6.63 8.78
N ILE A 8 -14.77 -5.56 9.07
CA ILE A 8 -16.07 -5.61 9.76
C ILE A 8 -17.13 -5.09 8.79
N THR A 9 -18.13 -5.91 8.51
CA THR A 9 -19.26 -5.57 7.64
C THR A 9 -20.54 -6.01 8.31
N GLU A 10 -21.50 -5.10 8.49
CA GLU A 10 -22.81 -5.40 9.11
C GLU A 10 -22.70 -6.13 10.48
N GLY A 11 -21.66 -5.81 11.26
CA GLY A 11 -21.41 -6.44 12.57
C GLY A 11 -20.72 -7.81 12.52
N ALA A 12 -20.51 -8.39 11.34
CA ALA A 12 -19.72 -9.60 11.15
C ALA A 12 -18.23 -9.26 10.94
N ARG A 13 -17.35 -9.98 11.65
CA ARG A 13 -15.89 -9.87 11.50
C ARG A 13 -15.36 -11.05 10.69
N TRP A 14 -14.63 -10.76 9.62
CA TRP A 14 -14.03 -11.77 8.74
C TRP A 14 -12.63 -11.32 8.27
N PHE A 15 -11.80 -12.29 7.87
CA PHE A 15 -10.44 -12.04 7.40
C PHE A 15 -10.42 -12.08 5.86
N PHE A 16 -9.89 -11.03 5.24
CA PHE A 16 -9.70 -10.92 3.80
C PHE A 16 -8.21 -11.01 3.51
N ASP A 17 -7.81 -11.83 2.54
CA ASP A 17 -6.42 -11.93 2.05
C ASP A 17 -6.49 -12.07 0.53
N ALA A 18 -6.07 -11.02 -0.18
CA ALA A 18 -6.03 -11.02 -1.63
C ALA A 18 -4.83 -11.78 -2.20
N GLY A 19 -3.89 -12.21 -1.35
CA GLY A 19 -2.64 -12.86 -1.74
C GLY A 19 -1.55 -11.90 -2.21
N ALA A 20 -1.78 -10.59 -2.14
CA ALA A 20 -0.83 -9.52 -2.47
C ALA A 20 -1.11 -8.28 -1.63
N ASP A 21 -0.04 -7.62 -1.16
CA ASP A 21 -0.12 -6.44 -0.31
C ASP A 21 -0.74 -5.26 -1.06
N SER A 22 -0.42 -5.12 -2.35
CA SER A 22 -0.97 -4.09 -3.24
C SER A 22 -2.48 -4.22 -3.40
N LEU A 23 -3.00 -5.45 -3.46
CA LEU A 23 -4.44 -5.71 -3.57
C LEU A 23 -5.16 -5.54 -2.23
N ASP A 24 -4.58 -6.01 -1.12
CA ASP A 24 -5.14 -5.78 0.21
C ASP A 24 -5.20 -4.29 0.56
N PHE A 25 -4.23 -3.50 0.08
CA PHE A 25 -4.24 -2.04 0.21
C PHE A 25 -5.49 -1.40 -0.40
N THR A 26 -6.07 -1.97 -1.47
CA THR A 26 -7.28 -1.45 -2.10
C THR A 26 -8.54 -1.61 -1.25
N SER A 27 -8.50 -2.42 -0.19
CA SER A 27 -9.69 -2.84 0.56
C SER A 27 -9.98 -1.97 1.78
N GLY A 28 -11.25 -1.60 2.01
CA GLY A 28 -11.71 -0.83 3.18
C GLY A 28 -11.86 0.67 2.95
N PRO A 29 -12.28 1.44 3.97
CA PRO A 29 -12.55 2.86 3.82
C PRO A 29 -11.27 3.70 3.70
N ASP A 30 -11.36 4.83 3.00
CA ASP A 30 -10.23 5.77 2.82
C ASP A 30 -9.76 6.39 4.14
N SER A 31 -10.67 6.54 5.11
CA SER A 31 -10.36 7.05 6.45
C SER A 31 -9.37 6.17 7.22
N GLU A 32 -9.22 4.89 6.85
CA GLU A 32 -8.33 3.94 7.53
C GLU A 32 -6.95 3.83 6.89
N VAL A 33 -6.69 4.49 5.75
CA VAL A 33 -5.44 4.32 4.98
C VAL A 33 -4.19 4.61 5.81
N ARG A 34 -4.22 5.67 6.63
CA ARG A 34 -3.09 6.01 7.51
C ARG A 34 -2.78 4.86 8.49
N HIS A 35 -3.82 4.31 9.10
CA HIS A 35 -3.70 3.20 10.05
C HIS A 35 -3.15 1.95 9.36
N TRP A 36 -3.73 1.59 8.22
CA TRP A 36 -3.31 0.43 7.45
C TRP A 36 -1.82 0.51 7.05
N LEU A 37 -1.36 1.68 6.58
CA LEU A 37 0.04 1.88 6.22
C LEU A 37 0.98 1.72 7.43
N ALA A 38 0.61 2.25 8.60
CA ALA A 38 1.45 2.13 9.79
C ALA A 38 1.46 0.70 10.37
N GLU A 39 0.35 -0.03 10.29
CA GLU A 39 0.30 -1.44 10.68
C GLU A 39 1.13 -2.31 9.73
N ARG A 40 1.04 -2.07 8.42
CA ARG A 40 1.76 -2.85 7.41
C ARG A 40 3.26 -2.59 7.45
N PHE A 41 3.65 -1.33 7.61
CA PHE A 41 5.03 -0.91 7.66
C PHE A 41 5.34 -0.50 9.10
N GLU A 42 5.65 -1.45 9.99
CA GLU A 42 5.84 -1.27 11.46
C GLU A 42 6.73 -0.09 11.87
N ARG A 43 7.57 0.42 10.96
CA ARG A 43 8.51 1.54 11.17
C ARG A 43 8.07 2.84 10.51
N LEU A 44 6.81 2.93 10.08
CA LEU A 44 6.16 4.12 9.56
C LEU A 44 5.35 4.77 10.69
N PRO A 45 5.85 5.85 11.32
CA PRO A 45 5.12 6.51 12.39
C PRO A 45 3.87 7.22 11.84
N LEU A 46 2.70 6.92 12.39
CA LEU A 46 1.41 7.51 12.00
C LEU A 46 1.43 9.05 11.95
N GLY A 47 2.16 9.68 12.88
CA GLY A 47 2.27 11.13 12.97
C GLY A 47 3.09 11.79 11.85
N GLU A 48 3.79 11.01 11.02
CA GLU A 48 4.57 11.54 9.89
C GLU A 48 3.85 11.44 8.54
N ILE A 49 2.70 10.76 8.46
CA ILE A 49 1.90 10.79 7.24
C ILE A 49 1.17 12.14 7.23
N GLY A 50 1.60 13.07 6.39
CA GLY A 50 0.94 14.37 6.20
C GLY A 50 -0.27 14.27 5.27
N GLU A 51 -0.87 15.41 4.95
CA GLU A 51 -2.03 15.45 4.05
C GLU A 51 -1.63 15.16 2.61
N ARG A 52 -0.48 15.66 2.17
CA ARG A 52 0.06 15.38 0.83
C ARG A 52 0.31 13.89 0.64
N GLU A 53 0.95 13.24 1.61
CA GLU A 53 1.22 11.81 1.57
C GLU A 53 -0.08 10.98 1.56
N LEU A 54 -1.13 11.45 2.25
CA LEU A 54 -2.44 10.79 2.20
C LEU A 54 -3.07 10.92 0.82
N VAL A 55 -3.03 12.10 0.20
CA VAL A 55 -3.53 12.29 -1.17
C VAL A 55 -2.79 11.37 -2.14
N ASP A 56 -1.46 11.29 -2.03
CA ASP A 56 -0.63 10.40 -2.85
C ASP A 56 -1.01 8.91 -2.63
N ALA A 57 -1.17 8.50 -1.36
CA ALA A 57 -1.56 7.14 -1.00
C ALA A 57 -2.96 6.76 -1.54
N LEU A 58 -3.93 7.66 -1.40
CA LEU A 58 -5.29 7.46 -1.93
C LEU A 58 -5.32 7.41 -3.46
N GLY A 59 -4.52 8.27 -4.11
CA GLY A 59 -4.35 8.26 -5.56
C GLY A 59 -3.82 6.92 -6.06
N LEU A 60 -2.72 6.43 -5.45
CA LEU A 60 -2.15 5.13 -5.78
C LEU A 60 -3.14 3.98 -5.50
N ARG A 61 -3.80 4.00 -4.33
CA ARG A 61 -4.79 2.99 -3.94
C ARG A 61 -5.90 2.86 -4.99
N ALA A 62 -6.44 3.99 -5.42
CA ALA A 62 -7.51 4.02 -6.41
C ALA A 62 -7.03 3.53 -7.78
N ALA A 63 -5.81 3.89 -8.19
CA ALA A 63 -5.21 3.40 -9.44
C ALA A 63 -5.02 1.88 -9.42
N ILE A 64 -4.44 1.31 -8.34
CA ILE A 64 -4.29 -0.15 -8.19
C ILE A 64 -5.65 -0.84 -8.23
N GLY A 65 -6.65 -0.30 -7.51
CA GLY A 65 -8.01 -0.87 -7.51
C GLY A 65 -8.65 -0.91 -8.90
N ARG A 66 -8.51 0.17 -9.69
CA ARG A 66 -9.02 0.22 -11.07
C ARG A 66 -8.26 -0.72 -12.00
N LEU A 67 -6.94 -0.80 -11.88
CA LEU A 67 -6.11 -1.71 -12.68
C LEU A 67 -6.45 -3.18 -12.39
N ALA A 68 -6.62 -3.52 -11.11
CA ALA A 68 -7.00 -4.87 -10.69
C ALA A 68 -8.39 -5.26 -11.22
N ALA A 69 -9.38 -4.36 -11.08
CA ALA A 69 -10.72 -4.59 -11.61
C ALA A 69 -10.71 -4.73 -13.15
N GLY A 70 -10.05 -3.82 -13.85
CA GLY A 70 -9.91 -3.88 -15.31
C GLY A 70 -9.24 -5.17 -15.77
N LYS A 71 -8.20 -5.63 -15.06
CA LYS A 71 -7.54 -6.91 -15.33
C LYS A 71 -8.49 -8.10 -15.17
N ALA A 72 -9.32 -8.10 -14.13
CA ALA A 72 -10.30 -9.15 -13.89
C ALA A 72 -11.39 -9.18 -14.98
N ASP A 73 -11.82 -8.00 -15.44
CA ASP A 73 -12.86 -7.84 -16.47
C ASP A 73 -12.32 -7.98 -17.91
N GLY A 74 -11.01 -8.15 -18.09
CA GLY A 74 -10.36 -8.22 -19.41
C GLY A 74 -10.32 -6.88 -20.15
N VAL A 75 -10.47 -5.77 -19.43
CA VAL A 75 -10.42 -4.40 -19.96
C VAL A 75 -8.97 -3.92 -19.99
N ALA A 76 -8.60 -3.20 -21.06
CA ALA A 76 -7.28 -2.59 -21.16
C ALA A 76 -7.08 -1.52 -20.07
N PRO A 77 -5.90 -1.45 -19.43
CA PRO A 77 -5.66 -0.49 -18.37
C PRO A 77 -5.66 0.94 -18.91
N ALA A 78 -6.23 1.87 -18.14
CA ALA A 78 -6.21 3.29 -18.48
C ALA A 78 -4.77 3.83 -18.40
N PRO A 79 -4.29 4.62 -19.37
CA PRO A 79 -2.94 5.17 -19.36
C PRO A 79 -2.60 5.95 -18.08
N ASP A 80 -3.52 6.78 -17.58
CA ASP A 80 -3.29 7.59 -16.37
C ASP A 80 -3.07 6.73 -15.11
N ASP A 81 -3.75 5.59 -15.00
CA ASP A 81 -3.57 4.65 -13.89
C ASP A 81 -2.22 3.94 -13.99
N VAL A 82 -1.80 3.58 -15.21
CA VAL A 82 -0.49 2.98 -15.50
C VAL A 82 0.62 3.98 -15.19
N ASP A 83 0.47 5.24 -15.59
CA ASP A 83 1.45 6.30 -15.33
C ASP A 83 1.56 6.59 -13.83
N THR A 84 0.44 6.59 -13.11
CA THR A 84 0.43 6.70 -11.64
C THR A 84 1.21 5.54 -11.00
N LEU A 85 0.92 4.30 -11.38
CA LEU A 85 1.62 3.12 -10.86
C LEU A 85 3.14 3.21 -11.15
N ASN A 86 3.51 3.53 -12.39
CA ASN A 86 4.90 3.67 -12.82
C ASN A 86 5.64 4.79 -12.06
N LEU A 87 4.97 5.93 -11.80
CA LEU A 87 5.55 7.04 -11.05
C LEU A 87 5.97 6.61 -9.64
N PHE A 88 5.10 5.91 -8.91
CA PHE A 88 5.43 5.41 -7.58
C PHE A 88 6.47 4.28 -7.64
N ALA A 89 6.31 3.35 -8.58
CA ALA A 89 7.23 2.22 -8.77
C ALA A 89 8.64 2.65 -9.22
N ALA A 90 8.83 3.87 -9.72
CA ALA A 90 10.15 4.41 -10.07
C ALA A 90 10.95 4.90 -8.84
N THR A 91 10.30 5.16 -7.71
CA THR A 91 10.98 5.63 -6.49
C THR A 91 11.67 4.47 -5.75
N PRO A 92 12.76 4.67 -4.99
CA PRO A 92 13.34 3.59 -4.18
C PRO A 92 12.32 3.03 -3.17
N ASP A 93 12.24 1.70 -3.04
CA ASP A 93 11.35 1.05 -2.08
C ASP A 93 11.97 0.91 -0.69
N VAL A 94 11.26 0.21 0.19
CA VAL A 94 11.71 -0.15 1.54
C VAL A 94 12.89 -1.14 1.43
N PRO A 95 14.08 -0.79 1.94
CA PRO A 95 15.21 -1.71 1.95
C PRO A 95 14.92 -2.96 2.78
N PRO A 96 15.31 -4.16 2.34
CA PRO A 96 15.06 -5.39 3.07
C PRO A 96 15.80 -5.40 4.41
N VAL A 97 15.19 -6.01 5.43
CA VAL A 97 15.79 -6.23 6.75
C VAL A 97 15.61 -7.69 7.15
N LEU A 98 16.71 -8.36 7.50
CA LEU A 98 16.66 -9.71 8.03
C LEU A 98 16.23 -9.69 9.51
N ALA A 99 15.43 -10.68 9.91
CA ALA A 99 15.00 -10.85 11.29
C ALA A 99 16.22 -10.92 12.25
N GLY A 100 16.15 -10.19 13.36
CA GLY A 100 17.27 -10.05 14.32
C GLY A 100 18.32 -8.99 13.93
N GLY A 101 18.23 -8.41 12.72
CA GLY A 101 19.04 -7.28 12.30
C GLY A 101 18.66 -6.00 13.05
N ARG A 102 19.66 -5.29 13.58
CA ARG A 102 19.46 -4.00 14.29
C ARG A 102 19.73 -2.78 13.42
N ARG A 103 20.17 -2.99 12.17
CA ARG A 103 20.54 -1.93 11.23
C ARG A 103 19.82 -2.18 9.91
N GLN A 104 19.20 -1.14 9.38
CA GLN A 104 18.70 -1.09 8.01
C GLN A 104 19.62 -0.17 7.21
N ALA A 105 19.87 -0.51 5.95
CA ALA A 105 20.55 0.42 5.05
C ALA A 105 19.62 1.61 4.77
N GLY A 106 20.12 2.85 4.95
CA GLY A 106 19.34 4.08 4.72
C GLY A 106 18.98 4.84 6.01
N ALA A 107 18.06 5.79 5.89
CA ALA A 107 17.59 6.60 7.03
C ALA A 107 16.91 5.71 8.08
N GLY A 108 17.01 6.08 9.37
CA GLY A 108 16.52 5.27 10.49
C GLY A 108 15.00 5.01 10.50
N SER A 109 14.22 5.68 9.65
CA SER A 109 12.78 5.51 9.47
C SER A 109 12.43 5.29 7.99
N ILE A 110 11.38 4.50 7.74
CA ILE A 110 10.80 4.30 6.41
C ILE A 110 10.03 5.57 6.06
N ARG A 111 10.22 6.11 4.85
CA ARG A 111 9.39 7.21 4.34
C ARG A 111 8.12 6.66 3.69
N VAL A 112 7.00 7.38 3.79
CA VAL A 112 5.72 6.98 3.15
C VAL A 112 5.92 6.68 1.67
N GLY A 113 6.67 7.51 0.93
CA GLY A 113 6.94 7.26 -0.49
C GLY A 113 7.63 5.92 -0.78
N GLN A 114 8.47 5.42 0.13
CA GLN A 114 9.10 4.10 -0.02
C GLN A 114 8.11 2.96 0.22
N ALA A 115 7.19 3.13 1.17
CA ALA A 115 6.09 2.19 1.39
C ALA A 115 5.16 2.13 0.17
N LEU A 116 4.79 3.29 -0.39
CA LEU A 116 4.00 3.37 -1.62
C LEU A 116 4.74 2.76 -2.83
N SER A 117 6.05 2.92 -2.91
CA SER A 117 6.89 2.25 -3.92
C SER A 117 6.84 0.73 -3.81
N SER A 118 6.97 0.18 -2.60
CA SER A 118 6.84 -1.26 -2.36
C SER A 118 5.48 -1.79 -2.83
N LEU A 119 4.39 -1.08 -2.52
CA LEU A 119 3.04 -1.45 -2.96
C LEU A 119 2.85 -1.32 -4.47
N ALA A 120 3.50 -0.35 -5.12
CA ALA A 120 3.41 -0.18 -6.57
C ALA A 120 4.19 -1.24 -7.36
N ARG A 121 5.19 -1.89 -6.74
CA ARG A 121 6.01 -2.96 -7.35
C ARG A 121 5.49 -4.37 -7.15
N ASP A 122 4.63 -4.57 -6.15
CA ASP A 122 3.97 -5.84 -5.83
C ASP A 122 2.81 -6.14 -6.79
#